data_AF-A0A0B6THG2-F1
#
_entry.id   AF-A0A0B6THG2-F1
#
_cell.length_a   1.000
_cell.length_b   1.000
_cell.length_c   1.000
_cell.angle_alpha   90.00
_cell.angle_beta   90.00
_cell.angle_gamma   90.00
#
_symmetry.space_group_name_H-M   'P 1'
#
loop_
_entity.id
_entity.type
_entity.pdbx_description
1 polymer ?
#
loop_
_entity_poly.entity_id
_entity_poly.type
_entity_poly.pdbx_seq_one_letter_code
_entity_poly.pdbx_strand_id
1 'polypeptide(L)' 'MISPELASIIEEASGLEAEALTPDAKLRELGITSLSMIEIAVRAEDAFGVRLYDDVVYNLQTVGDLAAHIEAETDSPDGA' A
#
# COMPACT_ATOMS: atom_id res chain seq x y z
N MET A 1 11.17 -1.74 2.04
CA MET A 1 11.48 -2.00 0.61
C MET A 1 10.14 -2.29 -0.06
N ILE A 2 9.91 -1.95 -1.34
CA ILE A 2 8.61 -2.28 -1.95
C ILE A 2 8.64 -3.75 -2.35
N SER A 3 7.76 -4.57 -1.77
CA SER A 3 7.64 -5.98 -2.11
C SER A 3 6.96 -6.15 -3.47
N PRO A 4 7.33 -7.18 -4.26
CA PRO A 4 6.73 -7.41 -5.57
C PRO A 4 5.23 -7.67 -5.50
N GLU A 5 4.73 -8.29 -4.43
CA GLU A 5 3.28 -8.44 -4.20
C GLU A 5 2.59 -7.09 -4.01
N LEU A 6 3.15 -6.20 -3.19
CA LEU A 6 2.57 -4.87 -2.98
C LEU A 6 2.57 -4.06 -4.28
N ALA A 7 3.65 -4.14 -5.05
CA ALA A 7 3.73 -3.47 -6.35
C ALA A 7 2.61 -3.96 -7.28
N SER A 8 2.38 -5.28 -7.35
CA SER A 8 1.30 -5.87 -8.16
C SER A 8 -0.08 -5.39 -7.71
N ILE A 9 -0.34 -5.32 -6.41
CA ILE A 9 -1.62 -4.83 -5.86
C ILE A 9 -1.88 -3.38 -6.25
N ILE A 10 -0.85 -2.53 -6.14
CA ILE A 10 -0.95 -1.12 -6.52
C ILE A 10 -1.18 -1.01 -8.02
N GLU A 11 -0.44 -1.76 -8.84
CA GLU A 11 -0.59 -1.81 -10.30
C GLU A 11 -2.01 -2.21 -10.70
N GLU A 12 -2.57 -3.27 -10.14
CA GLU A 12 -3.93 -3.72 -10.47
C GLU A 12 -5.01 -2.72 -10.05
N ALA A 13 -4.83 -2.03 -8.92
CA ALA A 13 -5.81 -1.07 -8.41
C ALA A 13 -5.73 0.33 -9.04
N SER A 14 -4.55 0.72 -9.54
CA SER A 14 -4.30 2.06 -10.07
C SER A 14 -3.99 2.10 -11.56
N GLY A 15 -3.64 0.95 -12.16
CA GLY A 15 -3.18 0.85 -13.54
C GLY A 15 -1.78 1.42 -13.77
N LEU A 16 -0.97 1.55 -12.72
CA LEU A 16 0.39 2.08 -12.78
C LEU A 16 1.42 0.97 -12.90
N GLU A 17 2.47 1.18 -13.67
CA GLU A 17 3.58 0.23 -13.79
C GLU A 17 4.41 0.18 -12.50
N ALA A 18 4.82 -1.02 -12.08
CA ALA A 18 5.69 -1.21 -10.91
C ALA A 18 6.99 -0.39 -10.94
N GLU A 19 7.49 -0.03 -12.13
CA GLU A 19 8.67 0.83 -12.31
C GLU A 19 8.45 2.28 -11.83
N ALA A 20 7.20 2.77 -11.86
CA ALA A 20 6.84 4.09 -11.34
C ALA A 20 6.68 4.09 -9.81
N LEU A 21 6.53 2.92 -9.19
CA LEU A 21 6.35 2.73 -7.76
C LEU A 21 7.70 2.79 -7.05
N THR A 22 8.21 4.02 -6.88
CA THR A 22 9.42 4.26 -6.08
C THR A 22 9.06 4.63 -4.63
N PRO A 23 9.92 4.36 -3.64
CA PRO A 23 9.65 4.68 -2.24
C PRO A 23 9.32 6.17 -2.02
N ASP A 24 9.99 7.06 -2.76
CA ASP A 24 9.79 8.50 -2.69
C ASP A 24 8.58 9.00 -3.52
N ALA A 25 7.99 8.15 -4.36
CA ALA A 25 6.84 8.53 -5.17
C ALA A 25 5.62 8.77 -4.28
N LYS A 26 4.98 9.93 -4.45
CA LYS A 26 3.74 10.25 -3.74
C LYS A 26 2.56 9.57 -4.41
N LEU A 27 1.73 8.91 -3.60
CA LEU A 27 0.52 8.21 -4.04
C LEU A 27 -0.39 9.16 -4.83
N ARG A 28 -0.54 10.41 -4.35
CA ARG A 28 -1.33 11.45 -5.04
C ARG A 28 -0.74 11.92 -6.37
N GLU A 29 0.59 11.99 -6.49
CA GLU A 29 1.24 12.42 -7.73
C GLU A 29 1.18 11.31 -8.80
N LEU A 30 1.17 10.06 -8.35
CA LEU A 30 0.92 8.88 -9.17
C LEU A 30 -0.55 8.76 -9.63
N GLY A 31 -1.45 9.62 -9.15
CA GLY A 31 -2.87 9.56 -9.50
C GLY A 31 -3.67 8.53 -8.70
N ILE A 32 -3.10 7.98 -7.62
CA ILE A 32 -3.82 7.10 -6.70
C ILE A 32 -4.81 7.96 -5.91
N THR A 33 -6.08 7.74 -6.18
CA THR A 33 -7.20 8.44 -5.54
C THR A 33 -7.68 7.66 -4.32
N SER A 34 -8.57 8.24 -3.52
CA SER A 34 -9.19 7.56 -2.37
C SER A 34 -9.89 6.25 -2.75
N LEU A 35 -10.47 6.13 -3.96
CA LEU A 35 -11.08 4.88 -4.41
C LEU A 35 -10.03 3.79 -4.64
N SER A 36 -8.95 4.12 -5.35
CA SER A 36 -7.82 3.22 -5.56
C SER A 36 -7.13 2.87 -4.24
N MET A 37 -7.02 3.81 -3.30
CA MET A 37 -6.47 3.56 -1.96
C MET A 37 -7.31 2.55 -1.18
N ILE A 38 -8.64 2.65 -1.22
CA ILE A 38 -9.53 1.67 -0.56
C ILE A 38 -9.31 0.28 -1.15
N GLU A 39 -9.19 0.18 -2.47
CA GLU A 39 -8.99 -1.10 -3.15
C GLU A 39 -7.62 -1.71 -2.86
N ILE A 40 -6.56 -0.90 -2.88
CA ILE A 40 -5.20 -1.28 -2.45
C ILE A 40 -5.23 -1.77 -1.02
N ALA A 41 -5.89 -1.04 -0.12
CA ALA A 41 -5.96 -1.39 1.29
C ALA A 41 -6.63 -2.76 1.48
N VAL A 42 -7.82 -2.96 0.91
CA VAL A 42 -8.54 -4.24 1.00
C VAL A 42 -7.72 -5.41 0.46
N ARG A 43 -7.04 -5.23 -0.68
CA ARG A 43 -6.18 -6.28 -1.26
C ARG A 43 -4.92 -6.54 -0.43
N ALA A 44 -4.31 -5.49 0.12
CA ALA A 44 -3.15 -5.64 0.98
C ALA A 44 -3.52 -6.32 2.31
N GLU A 45 -4.66 -6.00 2.89
CA GLU A 45 -5.19 -6.71 4.07
C GLU A 45 -5.38 -8.21 3.78
N ASP A 46 -5.94 -8.56 2.63
CA ASP A 46 -6.17 -9.97 2.25
C ASP A 46 -4.86 -10.72 1.92
N ALA A 47 -3.95 -10.07 1.19
CA ALA A 47 -2.67 -10.68 0.77
C ALA A 47 -1.68 -10.84 1.93
N PHE A 48 -1.55 -9.82 2.79
CA PHE A 48 -0.56 -9.80 3.87
C PHE A 48 -1.15 -10.14 5.25
N GLY A 49 -2.48 -10.21 5.38
CA GLY A 49 -3.15 -10.46 6.67
C GLY A 49 -3.10 -9.27 7.64
N VAL A 50 -2.86 -8.05 7.12
CA VAL A 50 -2.71 -6.83 7.92
C VAL A 50 -4.04 -6.09 8.10
N ARG A 51 -4.05 -5.02 8.91
CA ARG A 51 -5.19 -4.11 9.05
C ARG A 51 -4.81 -2.69 8.64
N LEU A 52 -5.47 -2.17 7.61
CA LEU A 52 -5.30 -0.82 7.09
C LEU A 52 -6.52 0.02 7.43
N TYR A 53 -6.49 0.63 8.63
CA TYR A 53 -7.54 1.54 9.06
C TYR A 53 -7.55 2.83 8.22
N ASP A 54 -8.73 3.42 8.06
CA ASP A 54 -8.92 4.69 7.33
C ASP A 54 -7.92 5.77 7.77
N ASP A 55 -7.71 5.97 9.07
CA ASP A 55 -6.74 6.95 9.59
C ASP A 55 -5.31 6.70 9.10
N VAL A 56 -4.91 5.44 8.96
CA VAL A 56 -3.61 5.07 8.39
C VAL A 56 -3.60 5.43 6.91
N VAL A 57 -4.58 4.92 6.15
CA VAL A 57 -4.71 5.12 4.70
C VAL A 57 -4.69 6.62 4.34
N TYR A 58 -5.35 7.46 5.14
CA TYR A 58 -5.37 8.92 4.97
C TYR A 58 -4.04 9.61 5.30
N ASN A 59 -3.23 9.02 6.18
CA ASN A 59 -1.91 9.53 6.56
C ASN A 59 -0.78 9.07 5.62
N LEU A 60 -0.98 8.01 4.83
CA LEU A 60 0.00 7.56 3.85
C LEU A 60 0.20 8.61 2.74
N GLN A 61 1.45 9.02 2.53
CA GLN A 61 1.80 10.01 1.50
C GLN A 61 2.52 9.40 0.32
N THR A 62 3.40 8.44 0.58
CA THR A 62 4.28 7.82 -0.41
C THR A 62 4.06 6.32 -0.51
N VAL A 63 4.53 5.72 -1.61
CA VAL A 63 4.55 4.25 -1.75
C VAL A 63 5.46 3.64 -0.69
N GLY A 64 6.54 4.31 -0.32
CA GLY A 64 7.43 3.90 0.77
C GLY A 64 6.72 3.81 2.11
N ASP A 65 5.86 4.78 2.45
CA ASP A 65 5.06 4.76 3.69
C ASP A 65 4.14 3.54 3.73
N LEU A 66 3.44 3.26 2.63
CA LEU A 66 2.55 2.11 2.53
C LEU A 66 3.32 0.79 2.69
N ALA A 67 4.43 0.65 1.99
CA ALA A 67 5.28 -0.54 2.07
C ALA A 67 5.83 -0.75 3.49
N ALA A 68 6.33 0.31 4.11
CA ALA A 68 6.87 0.25 5.46
C ALA A 68 5.79 -0.11 6.50
N HIS A 69 4.57 0.40 6.33
CA HIS A 69 3.46 0.06 7.22
C HIS A 69 3.07 -1.42 7.09
N ILE A 70 2.93 -1.93 5.87
CA ILE A 70 2.62 -3.35 5.64
C ILE A 70 3.74 -4.25 6.19
N GLU A 71 5.00 -3.92 5.93
CA GLU A 71 6.15 -4.67 6.48
C GLU A 71 6.12 -4.69 8.01
N ALA A 72 5.82 -3.56 8.67
CA ALA A 72 5.77 -3.46 10.13
C ALA A 72 4.62 -4.28 10.76
N GLU A 73 3.45 -4.29 10.12
CA GLU A 73 2.30 -5.08 10.56
C GLU A 73 2.53 -6.58 10.33
N THR A 74 3.15 -6.96 9.21
CA THR A 74 3.41 -8.37 8.85
C THR A 74 4.52 -8.99 9.71
N ASP A 75 5.53 -8.20 10.11
CA ASP A 75 6.62 -8.66 10.98
C ASP A 75 6.21 -8.72 12.46
N SER A 76 5.03 -8.17 12.81
CA SER A 76 4.46 -8.27 14.16
C SER A 76 3.62 -9.55 14.28
N PRO A 77 4.01 -10.53 15.13
CA PRO A 77 3.31 -11.82 15.25
C PRO A 77 1.95 -11.77 15.98
N ASP A 78 1.43 -10.58 16.28
CA ASP A 78 0.30 -10.39 17.19
C ASP A 78 -0.93 -9.87 16.45
N GLY A 79 -1.59 -10.78 15.73
CA GLY A 79 -3.03 -10.68 15.51
C GLY A 79 -3.74 -10.94 16.84
N ALA A 80 -3.90 -9.90 17.66
CA ALA A 80 -4.69 -9.92 18.89
C ALA A 80 -6.17 -9.59 18.64
#